data_AF-A0A365P5G8-F1
#
_entry.id   AF-A0A365P5G8-F1
#
_cell.length_a   1.000
_cell.length_b   1.000
_cell.length_c   1.000
_cell.angle_alpha   90.00
_cell.angle_beta   90.00
_cell.angle_gamma   90.00
#
_symmetry.space_group_name_H-M   'P 1'
#
loop_
_entity.id
_entity.type
_entity.pdbx_description
1 polymer ?
#
loop_
_entity_poly.entity_id
_entity_poly.type
_entity_poly.pdbx_seq_one_letter_code
_entity_poly.pdbx_strand_id
1 'polypeptide(L)'
;MIANKKFYYRPVDSEMERASNSYLMSLVAAIAGLPLPIFNLLATFFFYLGNRKSTAFVKWHCTQALLSQLGLFFFNSAGFWWTIGIIFMDDTPTNYYFAYMFTLLLFNLAEFISTLILASRTRKGIHAELFFFADITNLICKTNESTK
;
A
#
# COMPACT_ATOMS: atom_id res chain seq x y z
N MET A 1 -1.74 -4.40 -12.26
CA MET A 1 -1.43 -3.56 -13.45
C MET A 1 -1.48 -2.10 -13.01
N ILE A 2 -0.50 -1.27 -13.36
CA ILE A 2 -0.47 0.16 -12.94
C ILE A 2 -0.84 1.02 -14.15
N ALA A 3 -1.95 1.76 -14.04
CA ALA A 3 -2.40 2.69 -15.07
C ALA A 3 -1.84 4.09 -14.82
N ASN A 4 -1.51 4.81 -15.90
CA ASN A 4 -1.08 6.21 -15.82
C ASN A 4 -2.22 7.09 -16.30
N LYS A 5 -2.69 8.01 -15.44
CA LYS A 5 -3.67 9.02 -15.80
C LYS A 5 -3.13 10.42 -15.56
N LYS A 6 -3.82 11.42 -16.12
CA LYS A 6 -3.61 12.82 -15.75
C LYS A 6 -4.53 13.14 -14.57
N PHE A 7 -3.99 13.81 -13.57
CA PHE A 7 -4.80 14.35 -12.47
C PHE A 7 -5.55 15.61 -12.94
N TYR A 8 -6.62 16.00 -12.23
CA TYR A 8 -7.47 17.12 -12.65
C TYR A 8 -6.76 18.49 -12.66
N TYR A 9 -5.60 18.58 -12.01
CA TYR A 9 -4.66 19.70 -12.08
C TYR A 9 -3.22 19.18 -12.13
N ARG A 10 -2.28 20.08 -12.42
CA ARG A 10 -0.85 19.77 -12.36
C ARG A 10 -0.34 19.92 -10.92
N PRO A 11 0.09 18.84 -10.25
CA PRO A 11 0.62 18.94 -8.90
C PRO A 11 1.96 19.69 -8.89
N VAL A 12 2.22 20.43 -7.82
CA VAL A 12 3.52 21.11 -7.60
C VAL A 12 4.54 20.16 -6.99
N ASP A 13 5.83 20.51 -7.07
CA ASP A 13 6.94 19.63 -6.65
C ASP A 13 6.81 19.11 -5.22
N SER A 14 6.34 19.95 -4.29
CA SER A 14 6.13 19.58 -2.89
C SER A 14 5.00 18.56 -2.71
N GLU A 15 3.94 18.62 -3.52
CA GLU A 15 2.86 17.62 -3.51
C GLU A 15 3.34 16.29 -4.07
N MET A 16 4.10 16.33 -5.18
CA MET A 16 4.67 15.14 -5.80
C MET A 16 5.65 14.43 -4.86
N GLU A 17 6.47 15.18 -4.13
CA GLU A 17 7.36 14.63 -3.11
C GLU A 17 6.58 13.95 -2.00
N ARG A 18 5.59 14.66 -1.44
CA ARG A 18 4.84 14.21 -0.28
C ARG A 18 3.96 12.99 -0.61
N ALA A 19 3.36 12.98 -1.79
CA ALA A 19 2.61 11.84 -2.31
C ALA A 19 3.54 10.63 -2.58
N SER A 20 4.70 10.84 -3.18
CA SER A 20 5.71 9.78 -3.36
C SER A 20 6.17 9.20 -2.03
N ASN A 21 6.39 10.05 -1.02
CA ASN A 21 6.84 9.64 0.31
C ASN A 21 5.81 8.76 1.03
N SER A 22 4.52 8.84 0.67
CA SER A 22 3.50 7.94 1.21
C SER A 22 3.77 6.47 0.89
N TYR A 23 4.32 6.20 -0.30
CA TYR A 23 4.75 4.89 -0.74
C TYR A 23 6.11 4.50 -0.15
N LEU A 24 7.04 5.45 -0.03
CA LEU A 24 8.36 5.17 0.54
C LEU A 24 8.30 4.85 2.04
N MET A 25 7.35 5.43 2.77
CA MET A 25 7.20 5.19 4.21
C MET A 25 6.89 3.72 4.54
N SER A 26 6.10 3.04 3.71
CA SER A 26 5.84 1.60 3.89
C SER A 26 7.08 0.75 3.63
N LEU A 27 7.94 1.15 2.68
CA LEU A 27 9.18 0.45 2.36
C LEU A 27 10.18 0.53 3.52
N VAL A 28 10.30 1.71 4.14
CA VAL A 28 11.18 1.90 5.30
C VAL A 28 10.68 1.07 6.49
N ALA A 29 9.36 1.03 6.73
CA ALA A 29 8.78 0.19 7.76
C ALA A 29 9.00 -1.30 7.51
N ALA A 30 8.94 -1.75 6.25
CA ALA A 30 9.21 -3.14 5.89
C ALA A 30 10.67 -3.53 6.17
N ILE A 31 11.61 -2.60 5.99
CA ILE A 31 13.05 -2.82 6.25
C ILE A 31 13.34 -2.73 7.76
N ALA A 32 12.74 -1.77 8.47
CA ALA A 32 13.02 -1.51 9.88
C ALA A 32 12.22 -2.39 10.86
N GLY A 33 11.04 -2.87 10.46
CA GLY A 33 10.07 -3.48 11.35
C GLY A 33 10.26 -4.97 11.63
N LEU A 34 11.13 -5.68 10.92
CA LEU A 34 11.07 -7.15 10.85
C LEU A 34 9.65 -7.61 10.36
N PRO A 35 9.39 -8.89 10.05
CA PRO A 35 8.23 -9.32 9.25
C PRO A 35 6.90 -9.33 10.04
N LEU A 36 6.64 -8.36 10.92
CA LEU A 36 5.33 -8.25 11.56
C LEU A 36 4.34 -7.59 10.59
N PRO A 37 3.21 -8.25 10.26
CA PRO A 37 2.20 -7.78 9.31
C PRO A 37 1.72 -6.34 9.53
N ILE A 38 1.77 -5.89 10.79
CA ILE A 38 1.13 -4.65 11.25
C ILE A 38 1.97 -3.39 10.99
N PHE A 39 3.31 -3.49 10.88
CA PHE A 39 4.14 -2.28 10.80
C PHE A 39 3.95 -1.50 9.50
N ASN A 40 3.85 -2.19 8.36
CA ASN A 40 3.63 -1.52 7.07
C ASN A 40 2.27 -0.80 7.02
N LEU A 41 1.24 -1.42 7.62
CA LEU A 41 -0.08 -0.82 7.76
C LEU A 41 -0.04 0.40 8.69
N LEU A 42 0.59 0.29 9.86
CA LEU A 42 0.71 1.42 10.79
C LEU A 42 1.47 2.60 10.18
N ALA A 43 2.57 2.33 9.47
CA ALA A 43 3.37 3.35 8.81
C ALA A 43 2.54 4.14 7.78
N THR A 44 1.80 3.44 6.92
CA THR A 44 0.91 4.09 5.94
C THR A 44 -0.30 4.74 6.58
N PHE A 45 -0.82 4.17 7.66
CA PHE A 45 -1.94 4.74 8.42
C PHE A 45 -1.57 6.08 9.07
N PHE A 46 -0.45 6.15 9.80
CA PHE A 46 0.03 7.40 10.39
C PHE A 46 0.41 8.42 9.31
N PHE A 47 1.01 7.98 8.21
CA PHE A 47 1.29 8.86 7.09
C PHE A 47 -0.01 9.42 6.49
N TYR A 48 -1.03 8.60 6.30
CA TYR A 48 -2.36 9.05 5.87
C TYR A 48 -2.97 10.06 6.86
N LEU A 49 -2.94 9.78 8.17
CA LEU A 49 -3.47 10.69 9.19
C LEU A 49 -2.77 12.06 9.18
N GLY A 50 -1.44 12.09 9.05
CA GLY A 50 -0.66 13.32 8.93
C GLY A 50 -0.92 14.10 7.63
N ASN A 51 -1.55 13.46 6.65
CA ASN A 51 -1.81 14.03 5.32
C ASN A 51 -3.31 14.16 4.96
N ARG A 52 -4.21 13.84 5.89
CA ARG A 52 -5.67 13.83 5.63
C ARG A 52 -6.26 15.20 5.24
N LYS A 53 -5.61 16.29 5.63
CA LYS A 53 -5.95 17.69 5.30
C LYS A 53 -5.07 18.28 4.20
N SER A 54 -4.25 17.46 3.54
CA SER A 54 -3.42 17.88 2.41
C SER A 54 -4.27 18.04 1.15
N THR A 55 -3.60 18.31 0.03
CA THR A 55 -4.24 18.49 -1.27
C THR A 55 -4.83 17.18 -1.79
N ALA A 56 -5.72 17.27 -2.78
CA ALA A 56 -6.41 16.09 -3.28
C ALA A 56 -5.44 15.05 -3.87
N PHE A 57 -4.37 15.49 -4.54
CA PHE A 57 -3.35 14.60 -5.10
C PHE A 57 -2.65 13.79 -4.00
N VAL A 58 -2.16 14.48 -2.96
CA VAL A 58 -1.46 13.84 -1.83
C VAL A 58 -2.42 12.91 -1.09
N LYS A 59 -3.63 13.38 -0.76
CA LYS A 59 -4.63 12.60 -0.04
C LYS A 59 -4.99 11.32 -0.79
N TRP A 60 -5.18 11.40 -2.12
CA TRP A 60 -5.51 10.24 -2.94
C TRP A 60 -4.40 9.20 -2.92
N HIS A 61 -3.14 9.61 -3.15
CA HIS A 61 -2.01 8.67 -3.16
C HIS A 61 -1.76 8.04 -1.78
N CYS A 62 -1.89 8.81 -0.70
CA CYS A 62 -1.84 8.30 0.67
C CYS A 62 -2.95 7.28 0.95
N THR A 63 -4.16 7.50 0.42
CA THR A 63 -5.29 6.59 0.60
C THR A 63 -5.07 5.30 -0.19
N GLN A 64 -4.60 5.37 -1.44
CA GLN A 64 -4.23 4.19 -2.23
C GLN A 64 -3.15 3.37 -1.51
N ALA A 65 -2.10 4.02 -0.99
CA ALA A 65 -1.05 3.35 -0.24
C ALA A 65 -1.61 2.63 1.00
N LEU A 66 -2.45 3.30 1.78
CA LEU A 66 -3.08 2.73 2.97
C LEU A 66 -3.97 1.52 2.64
N LEU A 67 -4.82 1.62 1.61
CA LEU A 67 -5.71 0.54 1.20
C LEU A 67 -4.92 -0.68 0.71
N SER A 68 -3.83 -0.45 -0.03
CA SER A 68 -2.96 -1.52 -0.51
C SER A 68 -2.33 -2.29 0.66
N GLN A 69 -1.81 -1.55 1.66
CA GLN A 69 -1.26 -2.16 2.88
C GLN A 69 -2.34 -2.84 3.73
N LEU A 70 -3.56 -2.30 3.78
CA LEU A 70 -4.67 -2.93 4.48
C LEU A 70 -5.09 -4.26 3.83
N GLY A 71 -5.09 -4.32 2.50
CA GLY A 71 -5.32 -5.56 1.77
C GLY A 71 -4.26 -6.62 2.11
N LEU A 72 -2.97 -6.25 2.01
CA LEU A 72 -1.86 -7.15 2.30
C LEU A 72 -1.82 -7.58 3.78
N PHE A 73 -2.23 -6.70 4.70
CA PHE A 73 -2.31 -6.99 6.13
C PHE A 73 -3.14 -8.24 6.42
N PHE A 74 -4.32 -8.41 5.81
CA PHE A 74 -5.15 -9.59 6.07
C PHE A 74 -4.46 -10.91 5.67
N PHE A 75 -3.81 -10.94 4.50
CA PHE A 75 -3.04 -12.10 4.06
C PHE A 75 -1.84 -12.38 4.97
N ASN A 76 -1.11 -11.33 5.34
CA ASN A 76 0.05 -11.43 6.23
C ASN A 76 -0.36 -11.88 7.64
N SER A 77 -1.48 -11.39 8.17
CA SER A 77 -2.00 -11.78 9.48
C SER A 77 -2.44 -13.24 9.53
N ALA A 78 -3.09 -13.76 8.48
CA ALA A 78 -3.44 -15.18 8.41
C ALA A 78 -2.20 -16.08 8.38
N GLY A 79 -1.17 -15.72 7.58
CA GLY A 79 0.10 -16.46 7.55
C GLY A 79 0.86 -16.39 8.87
N PHE A 80 0.84 -15.23 9.52
CA PHE A 80 1.45 -15.02 10.83
C PHE A 80 0.80 -15.92 11.89
N TRP A 81 -0.53 -15.89 12.04
CA TRP A 81 -1.21 -16.71 13.04
C TRP A 81 -1.10 -18.20 12.78
N TRP A 82 -1.12 -18.62 11.51
CA TRP A 82 -0.84 -20.02 11.17
C TRP A 82 0.58 -20.44 11.57
N THR A 83 1.57 -19.57 11.34
CA THR A 83 2.96 -19.80 11.76
C THR A 83 3.07 -19.85 13.30
N ILE A 84 2.36 -18.99 14.02
CA ILE A 84 2.29 -19.03 15.49
C ILE A 84 1.69 -20.35 15.99
N GLY A 85 0.61 -20.85 15.36
CA GLY A 85 0.01 -22.14 15.72
C GLY A 85 1.00 -23.30 15.57
N ILE A 86 1.78 -23.32 14.48
CA ILE A 86 2.81 -24.34 14.25
C ILE A 86 3.96 -24.25 15.26
N ILE A 87 4.40 -23.04 15.62
CA ILE A 87 5.55 -22.86 16.52
C ILE A 87 5.17 -23.05 18.00
N PHE A 88 3.97 -22.61 18.40
CA PHE A 88 3.59 -22.48 19.82
C PHE A 88 2.40 -23.34 20.25
N MET A 89 1.63 -23.91 19.32
CA MET A 89 0.40 -24.67 19.61
C MET A 89 0.44 -26.11 19.09
N ASP A 90 1.63 -26.66 18.83
CA ASP A 90 1.87 -28.02 18.35
C ASP A 90 1.15 -28.38 17.02
N ASP A 91 0.73 -27.39 16.23
CA ASP A 91 0.15 -27.63 14.91
C ASP A 91 1.21 -28.21 13.96
N THR A 92 0.79 -29.13 13.10
CA THR A 92 1.70 -29.73 12.12
C THR A 92 1.80 -28.86 10.86
N PRO A 93 3.03 -28.59 10.37
CA PRO A 93 3.20 -27.90 9.09
C PRO A 93 2.71 -28.80 7.96
N THR A 94 1.71 -28.33 7.21
CA THR A 94 1.09 -29.07 6.10
C THR A 94 1.57 -28.54 4.75
N ASN A 95 1.35 -29.31 3.67
CA ASN A 95 1.59 -28.82 2.30
C ASN A 95 0.79 -27.55 1.99
N TYR A 96 -0.41 -27.40 2.57
CA TYR A 96 -1.22 -26.18 2.44
C TYR A 96 -0.56 -24.97 3.08
N TYR A 97 0.08 -25.15 4.24
CA TYR A 97 0.87 -24.09 4.88
C TYR A 97 1.99 -23.60 3.95
N PHE A 98 2.80 -24.52 3.40
CA PHE A 98 3.89 -24.13 2.51
C PHE A 98 3.40 -23.44 1.23
N ALA A 99 2.33 -23.95 0.61
CA ALA A 99 1.72 -23.32 -0.56
C ALA A 99 1.18 -21.91 -0.24
N TYR A 100 0.57 -21.74 0.93
CA TYR A 100 0.11 -20.45 1.41
C TYR A 100 1.28 -19.48 1.65
N MET A 101 2.32 -19.89 2.36
CA MET A 101 3.49 -19.05 2.63
C MET A 101 4.24 -18.64 1.35
N PHE A 102 4.33 -19.53 0.37
CA PHE A 102 4.89 -19.20 -0.94
C PHE A 102 4.04 -18.17 -1.68
N THR A 103 2.71 -18.34 -1.68
CA THR A 103 1.77 -17.37 -2.27
C THR A 103 1.89 -16.02 -1.57
N LEU A 104 2.00 -16.02 -0.23
CA LEU A 104 2.16 -14.83 0.58
C LEU A 104 3.45 -14.09 0.24
N LEU A 105 4.55 -14.82 0.05
CA LEU A 105 5.83 -14.25 -0.41
C LEU A 105 5.68 -13.55 -1.76
N LEU A 106 5.00 -14.19 -2.73
CA LEU A 106 4.75 -13.60 -4.04
C LEU A 106 3.91 -12.31 -3.95
N PHE A 107 2.87 -12.29 -3.11
CA PHE A 107 2.07 -11.08 -2.90
C PHE A 107 2.87 -9.95 -2.24
N ASN A 108 3.67 -10.24 -1.22
CA ASN A 108 4.55 -9.23 -0.62
C ASN A 108 5.56 -8.68 -1.63
N LEU A 109 6.15 -9.54 -2.47
CA LEU A 109 7.09 -9.10 -3.50
C LEU A 109 6.40 -8.25 -4.58
N ALA A 110 5.22 -8.66 -5.04
CA ALA A 110 4.43 -7.90 -6.01
C ALA A 110 4.02 -6.53 -5.45
N GLU A 111 3.62 -6.47 -4.18
CA GLU A 111 3.29 -5.22 -3.49
C GLU A 111 4.51 -4.31 -3.36
N PHE A 112 5.66 -4.87 -2.96
CA PHE A 112 6.91 -4.13 -2.83
C PHE A 112 7.33 -3.49 -4.17
N ILE A 113 7.33 -4.28 -5.25
CA ILE A 113 7.67 -3.79 -6.60
C ILE A 113 6.65 -2.74 -7.06
N SER A 114 5.36 -2.98 -6.85
CA SER A 114 4.30 -2.03 -7.22
C SER A 114 4.48 -0.70 -6.48
N THR A 115 4.76 -0.75 -5.18
CA THR A 115 5.01 0.44 -4.34
C THR A 115 6.22 1.24 -4.83
N LEU A 116 7.32 0.59 -5.21
CA LEU A 116 8.48 1.26 -5.80
C LEU A 116 8.13 1.98 -7.11
N ILE A 117 7.38 1.32 -8.00
CA ILE A 117 6.94 1.91 -9.27
C ILE A 117 6.01 3.10 -9.01
N LEU A 118 5.06 2.97 -8.08
CA LEU A 118 4.14 4.04 -7.69
C LEU A 118 4.89 5.24 -7.13
N ALA A 119 5.84 5.04 -6.21
CA ALA A 119 6.69 6.10 -5.67
C ALA A 119 7.43 6.86 -6.79
N SER A 120 8.14 6.13 -7.66
CA SER A 120 8.91 6.71 -8.77
C SER A 120 8.04 7.51 -9.74
N ARG A 121 6.87 6.99 -10.11
CA ARG A 121 5.94 7.68 -11.04
C ARG A 121 5.28 8.89 -10.39
N THR A 122 4.86 8.77 -9.14
CA THR A 122 4.23 9.87 -8.38
C THR A 122 5.19 11.04 -8.21
N ARG A 123 6.49 10.77 -7.98
CA ARG A 123 7.54 11.81 -7.92
C ARG A 123 7.70 12.59 -9.23
N LYS A 124 7.38 11.97 -10.37
CA LYS A 124 7.38 12.61 -11.70
C LYS A 124 6.05 13.31 -12.04
N GLY A 125 5.10 13.37 -11.09
CA GLY A 125 3.79 13.99 -11.30
C GLY A 125 2.80 13.16 -12.10
N ILE A 126 3.10 11.88 -12.31
CA ILE A 126 2.20 10.95 -12.99
C ILE A 126 1.23 10.41 -11.94
N HIS A 127 -0.07 10.53 -12.23
CA HIS A 127 -1.10 9.90 -11.40
C HIS A 127 -1.12 8.39 -11.69
N ALA A 128 -0.34 7.65 -10.90
CA ALA A 128 -0.20 6.22 -11.04
C ALA A 128 -1.25 5.49 -10.18
N GLU A 129 -2.16 4.79 -10.86
CA GLU A 129 -3.27 4.07 -10.26
C GLU A 129 -2.95 2.57 -10.18
N LEU A 130 -3.00 2.01 -8.98
CA LEU A 130 -2.84 0.58 -8.75
C LEU A 130 -4.19 -0.10 -8.97
N PHE A 131 -4.23 -1.09 -9.87
CA PHE A 131 -5.43 -1.89 -10.12
C PHE A 131 -6.08 -2.38 -8.82
N PHE A 132 -7.42 -2.44 -8.79
CA PHE A 132 -8.27 -2.72 -7.63
C PHE A 132 -8.29 -1.60 -6.58
N PHE A 133 -7.13 -1.19 -6.06
CA PHE A 133 -7.07 -0.19 -4.99
C PHE A 133 -7.41 1.22 -5.46
N ALA A 134 -7.13 1.56 -6.72
CA ALA A 134 -7.49 2.85 -7.30
C ALA A 134 -9.01 3.07 -7.33
N ASP A 135 -9.79 2.05 -7.70
CA ASP A 135 -11.24 2.15 -7.76
C ASP A 135 -11.85 2.41 -6.37
N ILE A 136 -11.36 1.68 -5.36
CA ILE A 136 -11.75 1.90 -3.96
C ILE A 136 -11.29 3.30 -3.49
N THR A 137 -10.09 3.72 -3.89
CA THR A 137 -9.56 5.05 -3.56
C THR A 137 -10.42 6.14 -4.15
N ASN A 138 -10.90 6.00 -5.39
CA ASN A 138 -11.80 6.96 -6.06
C ASN A 138 -13.16 7.05 -5.35
N LEU A 139 -13.66 5.95 -4.79
CA LEU A 139 -14.90 5.96 -4.00
C LEU A 139 -14.73 6.73 -2.67
N ILE A 140 -13.55 6.61 -2.03
CA ILE A 140 -13.26 7.25 -0.74
C ILE A 140 -12.85 8.72 -0.91
N CYS A 141 -11.89 8.94 -1.80
CA CYS A 141 -11.44 10.26 -2.22
C CYS A 141 -12.20 10.61 -3.49
N LYS A 142 -13.33 11.31 -3.34
CA LYS A 142 -13.94 12.04 -4.46
C LYS A 142 -12.93 13.08 -4.96
N THR A 143 -12.06 12.67 -5.87
CA THR A 143 -11.19 13.54 -6.64
C THR A 143 -12.08 14.21 -7.67
N ASN A 144 -12.80 15.23 -7.21
CA ASN A 144 -13.77 16.02 -7.96
C ASN A 144 -13.70 15.74 -9.45
N GLU A 145 -14.56 14.84 -9.90
CA GLU A 145 -15.06 14.87 -11.26
C GLU A 145 -15.36 16.33 -11.54
N SER A 146 -14.84 16.84 -12.65
CA SER A 146 -15.28 18.11 -13.18
C SER A 146 -16.79 18.17 -12.99
N THR A 147 -17.25 19.19 -12.27
CA THR A 147 -18.62 19.66 -12.34
C THR A 147 -19.07 19.54 -13.79
N LYS A 148 -19.87 18.53 -14.09
CA LYS A 148 -20.69 18.50 -15.30
C LYS A 148 -22.03 19.09 -14.90
#